data_AF-A0A524KPV3-F1
#
_entry.id   AF-A0A524KPV3-F1
#
_cell.length_a   1.000
_cell.length_b   1.000
_cell.length_c   1.000
_cell.angle_alpha   90.00
_cell.angle_beta   90.00
_cell.angle_gamma   90.00
#
_symmetry.space_group_name_H-M   'P 1'
#
loop_
_entity.id
_entity.type
_entity.pdbx_description
1 polymer ?
#
loop_
_entity_poly.entity_id
_entity_poly.type
_entity_poly.pdbx_seq_one_letter_code
_entity_poly.pdbx_strand_id
1 'polypeptide(L)'
;LEDIAEKLSDPGRLVGLHFFNPVAQLPLVEVVRGKGTREQEVLRACAFVTAIKKLPLIVKSCPGFLVNRVLTPYMMEAVKRLQDGTPRDKIDQAALKFGMPMGPLELMDMVGLDIANKVGEQLGSSAPQDNPLSRLVQAGKLGKKTGEGFYVWQEGKPKREEAIYDQAELDRLGRELIAPMLDECERALADGTVANADHVDAGVIFGTGFAPFRGGPLHYRRRQDTGGSASAAAA
;
A
#
# COMPACT_ATOMS: atom_id res chain seq x y z
N LEU A 1 12.20 2.48 13.50
CA LEU A 1 13.44 3.30 13.53
C LEU A 1 13.92 3.51 14.96
N GLU A 2 13.00 3.76 15.89
CA GLU A 2 13.32 3.92 17.32
C GLU A 2 14.07 2.71 17.91
N ASP A 3 13.63 1.48 17.64
CA ASP A 3 14.32 0.27 18.12
C ASP A 3 15.78 0.15 17.62
N ILE A 4 16.07 0.65 16.42
CA ILE A 4 17.43 0.70 15.86
C ILE A 4 18.25 1.79 16.56
N ALA A 5 17.62 2.91 16.88
CA ALA A 5 18.25 4.05 17.52
C ALA A 5 18.76 3.72 18.93
N GLU A 6 18.07 2.86 19.68
CA GLU A 6 18.42 2.47 21.06
C GLU A 6 19.84 1.89 21.21
N LYS A 7 20.40 1.32 20.13
CA LYS A 7 21.72 0.68 20.14
C LYS A 7 22.84 1.60 19.65
N LEU A 8 22.52 2.83 19.24
CA LEU A 8 23.49 3.78 18.70
C LEU A 8 23.99 4.74 19.77
N SER A 9 25.28 5.09 19.70
CA SER A 9 25.89 6.09 20.60
C SER A 9 25.47 7.53 20.30
N ASP A 10 25.12 7.83 19.04
CA ASP A 10 24.55 9.12 18.60
C ASP A 10 23.33 8.86 17.71
N PRO A 11 22.16 8.56 18.31
CA PRO A 11 20.95 8.25 17.56
C PRO A 11 20.43 9.42 16.72
N GLY A 12 20.84 10.66 17.02
CA GLY A 12 20.42 11.82 16.23
C GLY A 12 20.96 11.85 14.81
N ARG A 13 21.93 10.99 14.47
CA ARG A 13 22.42 10.75 13.10
C ARG A 13 21.59 9.77 12.29
N LEU A 14 20.73 8.99 12.96
CA LEU A 14 20.00 7.92 12.29
C LEU A 14 18.86 8.51 11.46
N VAL A 15 18.84 8.18 10.18
CA VAL A 15 17.75 8.45 9.24
C VAL A 15 17.45 7.16 8.49
N GLY A 16 16.18 6.86 8.27
CA GLY A 16 15.79 5.71 7.47
C GLY A 16 15.69 6.08 5.99
N LEU A 17 16.17 5.21 5.10
CA LEU A 17 15.93 5.29 3.67
C LEU A 17 15.20 4.02 3.23
N HIS A 18 13.90 4.13 2.98
CA HIS A 18 13.07 3.01 2.56
C HIS A 18 12.89 3.05 1.04
N PHE A 19 13.57 2.11 0.36
CA PHE A 19 13.46 1.87 -1.07
C PHE A 19 12.38 0.84 -1.36
N PHE A 20 11.78 0.92 -2.56
CA PHE A 20 10.77 -0.03 -3.02
C PHE A 20 11.34 -0.93 -4.14
N ASN A 21 10.96 -2.20 -4.15
CA ASN A 21 11.41 -3.19 -5.13
C ASN A 21 10.49 -3.18 -6.37
N PRO A 22 11.01 -3.09 -7.62
CA PRO A 22 12.42 -2.98 -8.01
C PRO A 22 13.01 -1.59 -7.82
N VAL A 23 14.14 -1.53 -7.09
CA VAL A 23 14.82 -0.27 -6.73
C VAL A 23 15.22 0.54 -7.97
N ALA A 24 15.57 -0.12 -9.07
CA ALA A 24 15.91 0.57 -10.32
C ALA A 24 14.71 1.25 -10.98
N GLN A 25 13.50 0.71 -10.82
CA GLN A 25 12.30 1.15 -11.55
C GLN A 25 11.43 2.11 -10.73
N LEU A 26 11.31 1.89 -9.42
CA LEU A 26 10.44 2.70 -8.57
C LEU A 26 11.14 4.00 -8.16
N PRO A 27 10.52 5.17 -8.39
CA PRO A 27 11.18 6.46 -8.18
C PRO A 27 11.17 6.92 -6.72
N LEU A 28 10.18 6.49 -5.92
CA LEU A 28 10.00 6.93 -4.54
C LEU A 28 11.05 6.34 -3.59
N VAL A 29 11.50 7.15 -2.64
CA VAL A 29 12.20 6.69 -1.43
C VAL A 29 11.61 7.44 -0.24
N GLU A 30 11.11 6.72 0.77
CA GLU A 30 10.69 7.36 2.02
C GLU A 30 11.92 7.65 2.87
N VAL A 31 12.14 8.93 3.16
CA VAL A 31 13.16 9.45 4.07
C VAL A 31 12.55 9.54 5.46
N VAL A 32 12.82 8.52 6.28
CA VAL A 32 12.16 8.31 7.56
C VAL A 32 12.87 9.08 8.67
N ARG A 33 12.14 10.01 9.28
CA ARG A 33 12.56 10.83 10.44
C ARG A 33 12.14 10.14 11.74
N GLY A 34 13.11 9.70 12.54
CA GLY A 34 12.89 9.24 13.92
C GLY A 34 12.69 10.40 14.89
N LYS A 35 12.27 10.10 16.13
CA LYS A 35 12.00 11.12 17.16
C LYS A 35 13.21 12.01 17.49
N GLY A 36 14.40 11.41 17.53
CA GLY A 36 15.65 12.11 17.84
C GLY A 36 16.47 12.54 16.62
N THR A 37 16.02 12.22 15.39
CA THR A 37 16.79 12.50 14.17
C THR A 37 16.93 14.00 13.96
N ARG A 38 18.18 14.48 13.79
CA ARG A 38 18.44 15.89 13.51
C ARG A 38 17.98 16.27 12.10
N GLU A 39 17.40 17.46 11.97
CA GLU A 39 16.86 17.95 10.70
C GLU A 39 17.91 17.97 9.58
N GLN A 40 19.14 18.39 9.90
CA GLN A 40 20.26 18.40 8.94
C GLN A 40 20.52 17.02 8.30
N GLU A 41 20.32 15.93 9.05
CA GLU A 41 20.56 14.57 8.53
C GLU A 41 19.42 14.10 7.63
N VAL A 42 18.18 14.53 7.92
CA VAL A 42 17.04 14.35 7.02
C VAL A 42 17.28 15.08 5.71
N LEU A 43 17.73 16.34 5.75
CA LEU A 43 18.01 17.12 4.55
C LEU A 43 19.18 16.53 3.73
N ARG A 44 20.23 16.05 4.39
CA ARG A 44 21.33 15.33 3.72
C ARG A 44 20.86 14.05 3.04
N ALA A 45 19.98 13.29 3.69
CA ALA A 45 19.38 12.10 3.12
C ALA A 45 18.52 12.43 1.90
N CYS A 46 17.68 13.47 1.97
CA CYS A 46 16.93 13.96 0.81
C CYS A 46 17.85 14.37 -0.34
N ALA A 47 18.93 15.10 -0.07
CA ALA A 47 19.91 15.50 -1.08
C ALA A 47 20.57 14.28 -1.75
N PHE A 48 20.91 13.25 -0.97
CA PHE A 48 21.43 11.99 -1.48
C PHE A 48 20.42 11.27 -2.38
N VAL A 49 19.17 11.12 -1.94
CA VAL A 49 18.10 10.47 -2.71
C VAL A 49 17.86 11.20 -4.04
N THR A 50 17.82 12.53 -4.01
CA THR A 50 17.72 13.33 -5.24
C THR A 50 18.94 13.14 -6.15
N ALA A 51 20.15 13.09 -5.60
CA ALA A 51 21.39 12.90 -6.37
C ALA A 51 21.42 11.56 -7.12
N ILE A 52 20.79 10.51 -6.57
CA ILE A 52 20.62 9.21 -7.24
C ILE A 52 19.37 9.14 -8.13
N LYS A 53 18.79 10.30 -8.49
CA LYS A 53 17.62 10.47 -9.37
C LYS A 53 16.36 9.76 -8.85
N LYS A 54 16.19 9.76 -7.53
CA LYS A 54 14.98 9.29 -6.84
C LYS A 54 14.22 10.46 -6.24
N LEU A 55 12.95 10.23 -5.89
CA LEU A 55 12.04 11.19 -5.30
C LEU A 55 12.02 10.99 -3.77
N PRO A 56 12.64 11.88 -2.98
CA PRO A 56 12.57 11.78 -1.53
C PRO A 56 11.19 12.22 -1.02
N LEU A 57 10.60 11.41 -0.17
CA LEU A 57 9.41 11.78 0.60
C LEU A 57 9.76 11.72 2.09
N ILE A 58 9.73 12.85 2.78
CA ILE A 58 9.98 12.88 4.22
C ILE A 58 8.77 12.30 4.94
N VAL A 59 9.00 11.25 5.75
CA VAL A 59 7.96 10.56 6.51
C VAL A 59 8.37 10.46 7.98
N LYS A 60 7.44 10.71 8.90
CA LYS A 60 7.64 10.47 10.33
C LYS A 60 7.74 8.96 10.59
N SER A 61 8.65 8.53 11.45
CA SER A 61 8.73 7.12 11.86
C SER A 61 7.44 6.67 12.54
N CYS A 62 6.74 5.76 11.88
CA CYS A 62 5.59 5.02 12.39
C CYS A 62 5.63 3.60 11.79
N PRO A 63 4.93 2.62 12.39
CA PRO A 63 4.76 1.31 11.78
C PRO A 63 4.27 1.44 10.33
N GLY A 64 5.00 0.84 9.38
CA GLY A 64 4.67 0.85 7.95
C GLY A 64 4.91 2.17 7.21
N PHE A 65 5.41 3.22 7.87
CA PHE A 65 5.64 4.55 7.29
C PHE A 65 4.37 5.10 6.60
N LEU A 66 4.45 5.64 5.38
CA LEU A 66 3.25 6.03 4.63
C LEU A 66 2.79 4.88 3.75
N VAL A 67 3.64 4.38 2.86
CA VAL A 67 3.21 3.49 1.77
C VAL A 67 2.68 2.15 2.28
N ASN A 68 3.45 1.44 3.11
CA ASN A 68 3.00 0.12 3.61
C ASN A 68 1.81 0.27 4.57
N ARG A 69 1.78 1.37 5.33
CA ARG A 69 0.67 1.72 6.22
C ARG A 69 -0.65 1.82 5.45
N VAL A 70 -0.70 2.56 4.34
CA VAL A 70 -1.94 2.73 3.55
C VAL A 70 -2.25 1.52 2.65
N LEU A 71 -1.25 0.76 2.23
CA LEU A 71 -1.43 -0.42 1.38
C LEU A 71 -2.04 -1.60 2.14
N THR A 72 -1.74 -1.71 3.44
CA THR A 72 -2.17 -2.84 4.26
C THR A 72 -3.70 -2.95 4.37
N PRO A 73 -4.47 -1.89 4.69
CA PRO A 73 -5.93 -1.95 4.70
C PRO A 73 -6.55 -2.38 3.37
N TYR A 74 -5.99 -1.94 2.24
CA TYR A 74 -6.43 -2.36 0.90
C TYR A 74 -6.20 -3.85 0.65
N MET A 75 -5.04 -4.37 1.02
CA MET A 75 -4.74 -5.79 0.91
C MET A 75 -5.62 -6.63 1.85
N MET A 76 -5.87 -6.15 3.08
CA MET A 76 -6.71 -6.87 4.04
C MET A 76 -8.18 -6.87 3.63
N GLU A 77 -8.68 -5.80 3.02
CA GLU A 77 -10.02 -5.77 2.44
C GLU A 77 -10.16 -6.81 1.32
N ALA A 78 -9.14 -6.97 0.46
CA ALA A 78 -9.14 -8.03 -0.55
C ALA A 78 -9.20 -9.44 0.05
N VAL A 79 -8.42 -9.70 1.12
CA VAL A 79 -8.47 -10.99 1.84
C VAL A 79 -9.84 -11.23 2.45
N LYS A 80 -10.47 -10.19 3.00
CA LYS A 80 -11.84 -10.27 3.53
C LYS A 80 -12.85 -10.60 2.43
N ARG A 81 -12.80 -9.93 1.27
CA ARG A 81 -13.68 -10.24 0.13
C ARG A 81 -13.52 -11.66 -0.36
N LEU A 82 -12.29 -12.17 -0.38
CA LEU A 82 -12.01 -13.56 -0.72
C LEU A 82 -12.63 -14.53 0.31
N GLN A 83 -12.52 -14.21 1.60
CA GLN A 83 -13.14 -14.98 2.67
C GLN A 83 -14.67 -15.00 2.58
N ASP A 84 -15.28 -13.88 2.15
CA ASP A 84 -16.72 -13.74 1.93
C ASP A 84 -17.20 -14.41 0.63
N GLY A 85 -16.30 -15.11 -0.10
CA GLY A 85 -16.64 -15.89 -1.29
C GLY A 85 -16.53 -15.12 -2.61
N THR A 86 -15.98 -13.91 -2.62
CA THR A 86 -15.72 -13.19 -3.87
C THR A 86 -14.57 -13.87 -4.62
N PRO A 87 -14.73 -14.24 -5.91
CA PRO A 87 -13.67 -14.89 -6.67
C PRO A 87 -12.39 -14.04 -6.70
N ARG A 88 -11.22 -14.66 -6.50
CA ARG A 88 -9.91 -13.97 -6.49
C ARG A 88 -9.68 -13.12 -7.74
N ASP A 89 -10.01 -13.65 -8.90
CA ASP A 89 -9.80 -12.99 -10.20
C ASP A 89 -10.74 -11.79 -10.35
N LYS A 90 -11.96 -11.85 -9.79
CA LYS A 90 -12.88 -10.71 -9.74
C LYS A 90 -12.33 -9.57 -8.89
N ILE A 91 -11.74 -9.89 -7.73
CA ILE A 91 -11.13 -8.91 -6.82
C ILE A 91 -10.00 -8.16 -7.53
N ASP A 92 -9.07 -8.89 -8.14
CA ASP A 92 -7.94 -8.30 -8.85
C ASP A 92 -8.38 -7.51 -10.09
N GLN A 93 -9.31 -8.04 -10.88
CA GLN A 93 -9.86 -7.33 -12.04
C GLN A 93 -10.58 -6.03 -11.63
N ALA A 94 -11.27 -6.00 -10.49
CA ALA A 94 -11.93 -4.80 -9.99
C ALA A 94 -10.92 -3.70 -9.61
N ALA A 95 -9.79 -4.07 -8.99
CA ALA A 95 -8.70 -3.14 -8.70
C ALA A 95 -8.02 -2.60 -9.98
N LEU A 96 -7.77 -3.48 -10.96
CA LEU A 96 -7.25 -3.07 -12.27
C LEU A 96 -8.21 -2.11 -12.96
N LYS A 97 -9.52 -2.41 -12.94
CA LYS A 97 -10.55 -1.55 -13.51
C LYS A 97 -10.60 -0.18 -12.83
N PHE A 98 -10.43 -0.14 -11.51
CA PHE A 98 -10.33 1.13 -10.78
C PHE A 98 -9.17 2.00 -11.27
N GLY A 99 -8.09 1.36 -11.74
CA GLY A 99 -6.88 1.99 -12.29
C GLY A 99 -5.60 1.63 -11.55
N MET A 100 -5.63 0.62 -10.67
CA MET A 100 -4.42 0.12 -10.02
C MET A 100 -3.55 -0.63 -11.03
N PRO A 101 -2.21 -0.63 -10.89
CA PRO A 101 -1.32 -1.32 -11.82
C PRO A 101 -1.37 -2.85 -11.65
N MET A 102 -1.84 -3.32 -10.49
CA MET A 102 -1.89 -4.72 -10.11
C MET A 102 -3.03 -4.94 -9.12
N GLY A 103 -3.66 -6.12 -9.21
CA GLY A 103 -4.64 -6.55 -8.22
C GLY A 103 -4.01 -6.81 -6.85
N PRO A 104 -4.76 -6.62 -5.75
CA PRO A 104 -4.22 -6.75 -4.40
C PRO A 104 -3.72 -8.16 -4.08
N LEU A 105 -4.40 -9.21 -4.57
CA LEU A 105 -4.00 -10.60 -4.27
C LEU A 105 -2.75 -10.99 -5.05
N GLU A 106 -2.65 -10.60 -6.33
CA GLU A 106 -1.42 -10.79 -7.11
C GLU A 106 -0.24 -10.03 -6.50
N LEU A 107 -0.46 -8.78 -6.06
CA LEU A 107 0.57 -7.98 -5.41
C LEU A 107 1.08 -8.64 -4.13
N MET A 108 0.18 -9.17 -3.29
CA MET A 108 0.55 -9.90 -2.08
C MET A 108 1.39 -11.14 -2.40
N ASP A 109 1.02 -11.90 -3.42
CA ASP A 109 1.80 -13.06 -3.87
C ASP A 109 3.19 -12.68 -4.38
N MET A 110 3.35 -11.52 -5.02
CA MET A 110 4.64 -11.01 -5.48
C MET A 110 5.54 -10.53 -4.34
N VAL A 111 4.96 -9.87 -3.33
CA VAL A 111 5.68 -9.43 -2.12
C VAL A 111 6.08 -10.63 -1.26
N GLY A 112 5.18 -11.61 -1.15
CA GLY A 112 5.29 -12.76 -0.27
C GLY A 112 4.27 -12.72 0.85
N LEU A 113 3.49 -13.79 0.99
CA LEU A 113 2.35 -13.83 1.93
C LEU A 113 2.77 -13.83 3.41
N ASP A 114 3.93 -14.40 3.72
CA ASP A 114 4.56 -14.32 5.04
C ASP A 114 4.92 -12.89 5.43
N ILE A 115 5.46 -12.11 4.49
CA ILE A 115 5.78 -10.70 4.69
C ILE A 115 4.50 -9.89 4.86
N ALA A 116 3.50 -10.11 3.99
CA ALA A 116 2.22 -9.43 4.09
C ALA A 116 1.52 -9.69 5.44
N ASN A 117 1.53 -10.95 5.91
CA ASN A 117 0.97 -11.31 7.21
C ASN A 117 1.71 -10.64 8.37
N LYS A 118 3.06 -10.68 8.36
CA LYS A 118 3.88 -10.04 9.40
C LYS A 118 3.69 -8.52 9.45
N VAL A 119 3.60 -7.86 8.30
CA VAL A 119 3.32 -6.42 8.22
C VAL A 119 1.92 -6.12 8.73
N GLY A 120 0.92 -6.94 8.38
CA GLY A 120 -0.44 -6.82 8.91
C GLY A 120 -0.49 -6.91 10.44
N GLU A 121 0.20 -7.89 11.03
CA GLU A 121 0.33 -8.04 12.48
C GLU A 121 0.98 -6.82 13.15
N GLN A 122 2.08 -6.31 12.58
CA GLN A 122 2.76 -5.12 13.09
C GLN A 122 1.92 -3.83 13.02
N LEU A 123 0.97 -3.78 12.08
CA LEU A 123 0.05 -2.65 11.89
C LEU A 123 -1.28 -2.84 12.64
N GLY A 124 -1.39 -3.85 13.52
CA GLY A 124 -2.61 -4.12 14.27
C GLY A 124 -3.77 -4.63 13.41
N SER A 125 -3.49 -5.02 12.17
CA SER A 125 -4.42 -5.63 11.21
C SER A 125 -4.16 -7.13 11.11
N SER A 126 -3.86 -7.79 12.25
CA SER A 126 -3.59 -9.21 12.27
C SER A 126 -4.77 -9.95 11.65
N ALA A 127 -4.48 -10.78 10.65
CA ALA A 127 -5.41 -11.75 10.11
C ALA A 127 -6.10 -12.49 11.27
N PRO A 128 -7.44 -12.59 11.30
CA PRO A 128 -8.10 -13.53 12.19
C PRO A 128 -7.44 -14.91 12.06
N GLN A 129 -7.23 -15.60 13.18
CA GLN A 129 -6.80 -17.00 13.14
C GLN A 129 -7.80 -17.73 12.23
N ASP A 130 -7.32 -18.24 11.10
CA ASP A 130 -8.09 -18.96 10.07
C ASP A 130 -8.70 -18.13 8.90
N ASN A 131 -8.17 -16.96 8.57
CA ASN A 131 -8.49 -16.33 7.27
C ASN A 131 -7.69 -16.96 6.10
N PRO A 132 -8.07 -16.73 4.82
CA PRO A 132 -7.39 -17.31 3.67
C PRO A 132 -5.87 -17.07 3.62
N LEU A 133 -5.42 -15.88 4.00
CA LEU A 133 -3.99 -15.54 4.07
C LEU A 133 -3.26 -16.43 5.07
N SER A 134 -3.77 -16.52 6.30
CA SER A 134 -3.14 -17.29 7.37
C SER A 134 -3.01 -18.78 7.03
N ARG A 135 -4.03 -19.37 6.37
CA ARG A 135 -4.00 -20.77 5.91
C ARG A 135 -2.92 -21.01 4.86
N LEU A 136 -2.76 -20.10 3.90
CA LEU A 136 -1.73 -20.20 2.86
C LEU A 136 -0.32 -20.10 3.47
N VAL A 137 -0.12 -19.17 4.40
CA VAL A 137 1.16 -19.02 5.11
C VAL A 137 1.50 -20.27 5.92
N GLN A 138 0.54 -20.83 6.67
CA GLN A 138 0.72 -22.07 7.43
C GLN A 138 1.02 -23.28 6.52
N ALA A 139 0.45 -23.31 5.31
CA ALA A 139 0.71 -24.34 4.31
C ALA A 139 2.04 -24.15 3.55
N GLY A 140 2.83 -23.10 3.85
CA GLY A 140 4.06 -22.79 3.14
C GLY A 140 3.86 -22.28 1.70
N LYS A 141 2.62 -21.89 1.34
CA LYS A 141 2.27 -21.31 0.04
C LYS A 141 2.42 -19.79 0.14
N LEU A 142 3.63 -19.30 -0.09
CA LEU A 142 4.03 -17.91 0.17
C LEU A 142 3.95 -17.00 -1.05
N GLY A 143 3.26 -17.41 -2.12
CA GLY A 143 3.11 -16.65 -3.35
C GLY A 143 4.13 -17.04 -4.42
N LYS A 144 4.54 -16.07 -5.23
CA LYS A 144 5.40 -16.28 -6.42
C LYS A 144 6.71 -16.99 -6.09
N LYS A 145 7.31 -16.69 -4.94
CA LYS A 145 8.60 -17.27 -4.51
C LYS A 145 8.54 -18.77 -4.21
N THR A 146 7.37 -19.31 -3.88
CA THR A 146 7.13 -20.74 -3.65
C THR A 146 6.34 -21.39 -4.78
N GLY A 147 6.04 -20.66 -5.86
CA GLY A 147 5.23 -21.12 -6.99
C GLY A 147 3.71 -21.16 -6.73
N GLU A 148 3.27 -20.86 -5.51
CA GLU A 148 1.85 -20.89 -5.14
C GLU A 148 1.57 -19.99 -3.93
N GLY A 149 0.48 -19.23 -4.00
CA GLY A 149 -0.13 -18.43 -2.93
C GLY A 149 -1.63 -18.30 -3.16
N PHE A 150 -2.16 -17.09 -3.32
CA PHE A 150 -3.53 -16.88 -3.82
C PHE A 150 -3.70 -17.39 -5.26
N TYR A 151 -2.62 -17.32 -6.04
CA TYR A 151 -2.51 -17.87 -7.37
C TYR A 151 -1.48 -19.00 -7.42
N VAL A 152 -1.67 -19.90 -8.38
CA VAL A 152 -0.62 -20.80 -8.84
C VAL A 152 0.23 -20.03 -9.85
N TRP A 153 1.55 -20.03 -9.68
CA TRP A 153 2.47 -19.29 -10.53
C TRP A 153 3.18 -20.22 -11.52
N GLN A 154 3.06 -19.91 -12.82
CA GLN A 154 3.69 -20.64 -13.91
C GLN A 154 4.48 -19.67 -14.78
N GLU A 155 5.75 -19.96 -15.04
CA GLU A 155 6.65 -19.10 -15.84
C GLU A 155 6.66 -17.63 -15.35
N GLY A 156 6.53 -17.43 -14.05
CA GLY A 156 6.54 -16.11 -13.42
C GLY A 156 5.24 -15.30 -13.55
N LYS A 157 4.15 -15.91 -14.07
CA LYS A 157 2.81 -15.31 -14.19
C LYS A 157 1.78 -16.08 -13.33
N PRO A 158 0.76 -15.40 -12.78
CA PRO A 158 -0.33 -16.08 -12.08
C PRO A 158 -1.24 -16.79 -13.08
N LYS A 159 -1.61 -18.03 -12.80
CA LYS A 159 -2.64 -18.76 -13.53
C LYS A 159 -4.01 -18.22 -13.11
N ARG A 160 -4.66 -17.52 -14.05
CA ARG A 160 -5.97 -16.90 -13.87
C ARG A 160 -7.08 -17.77 -14.44
N GLU A 161 -8.28 -17.67 -13.87
CA GLU A 161 -9.48 -18.28 -14.43
C GLU A 161 -10.13 -17.32 -15.45
N GLU A 162 -10.48 -17.85 -16.63
CA GLU A 162 -11.21 -17.07 -17.63
C GLU A 162 -12.67 -16.93 -17.20
N ALA A 163 -12.98 -15.79 -16.59
CA ALA A 163 -14.34 -15.43 -16.20
C ALA A 163 -14.64 -13.99 -16.63
N ILE A 164 -15.83 -13.79 -17.18
CA ILE A 164 -16.35 -12.47 -17.54
C ILE A 164 -17.24 -12.02 -16.38
N TYR A 165 -16.91 -10.86 -15.80
CA TYR A 165 -17.71 -10.25 -14.75
C TYR A 165 -18.45 -9.01 -15.28
N ASP A 166 -19.60 -8.72 -14.66
CA ASP A 166 -20.34 -7.51 -14.95
C ASP A 166 -19.49 -6.26 -14.66
N GLN A 167 -19.54 -5.30 -15.58
CA GLN A 167 -18.71 -4.11 -15.53
C GLN A 167 -19.12 -3.18 -14.38
N ALA A 168 -20.41 -3.01 -14.11
CA ALA A 168 -20.87 -2.14 -13.03
C ALA A 168 -20.52 -2.75 -11.65
N GLU A 169 -20.57 -4.08 -11.52
CA GLU A 169 -20.12 -4.78 -10.33
C GLU A 169 -18.61 -4.62 -10.09
N LEU A 170 -17.77 -4.73 -11.12
CA LEU A 170 -16.33 -4.49 -10.99
C LEU A 170 -16.03 -3.06 -10.57
N ASP A 171 -16.75 -2.07 -11.11
CA ASP A 171 -16.58 -0.68 -10.70
C ASP A 171 -16.97 -0.44 -9.25
N ARG A 172 -18.07 -1.05 -8.80
CA ARG A 172 -18.52 -0.98 -7.41
C ARG A 172 -17.48 -1.61 -6.48
N LEU A 173 -17.08 -2.85 -6.78
CA LEU A 173 -16.09 -3.59 -5.99
C LEU A 173 -14.75 -2.86 -5.95
N GLY A 174 -14.29 -2.27 -7.07
CA GLY A 174 -13.04 -1.51 -7.12
C GLY A 174 -13.04 -0.30 -6.19
N ARG A 175 -14.16 0.45 -6.13
CA ARG A 175 -14.30 1.57 -5.18
C ARG A 175 -14.32 1.08 -3.74
N GLU A 176 -15.04 0.00 -3.45
CA GLU A 176 -15.13 -0.58 -2.12
C GLU A 176 -13.77 -1.12 -1.63
N LEU A 177 -13.00 -1.77 -2.50
CA LEU A 177 -11.64 -2.26 -2.19
C LEU A 177 -10.69 -1.12 -1.82
N ILE A 178 -10.78 0.02 -2.52
CA ILE A 178 -9.88 1.16 -2.33
C ILE A 178 -10.27 2.02 -1.12
N ALA A 179 -11.53 2.01 -0.70
CA ALA A 179 -12.02 2.88 0.37
C ALA A 179 -11.20 2.79 1.69
N PRO A 180 -10.80 1.61 2.19
CA PRO A 180 -9.97 1.52 3.39
C PRO A 180 -8.58 2.16 3.25
N MET A 181 -7.97 2.11 2.05
CA MET A 181 -6.72 2.82 1.77
C MET A 181 -6.91 4.33 1.84
N LEU A 182 -8.02 4.84 1.29
CA LEU A 182 -8.33 6.27 1.33
C LEU A 182 -8.52 6.76 2.77
N ASP A 183 -9.26 6.00 3.59
CA ASP A 183 -9.45 6.33 5.00
C ASP A 183 -8.12 6.32 5.77
N GLU A 184 -7.21 5.39 5.43
CA GLU A 184 -5.88 5.36 6.03
C GLU A 184 -5.00 6.51 5.54
N CYS A 185 -5.17 6.99 4.31
CA CYS A 185 -4.49 8.19 3.82
C CYS A 185 -4.90 9.43 4.62
N GLU A 186 -6.18 9.58 4.95
CA GLU A 186 -6.70 10.66 5.79
C GLU A 186 -6.13 10.57 7.21
N ARG A 187 -6.12 9.37 7.81
CA ARG A 187 -5.50 9.13 9.12
C ARG A 187 -4.01 9.41 9.12
N ALA A 188 -3.29 8.96 8.10
CA ALA A 188 -1.85 9.20 7.98
C ALA A 188 -1.54 10.71 7.91
N LEU A 189 -2.37 11.48 7.20
CA LEU A 189 -2.26 12.95 7.18
C LEU A 189 -2.55 13.56 8.55
N ALA A 190 -3.64 13.14 9.21
CA ALA A 190 -4.04 13.65 10.53
C ALA A 190 -2.97 13.38 11.60
N ASP A 191 -2.28 12.24 11.51
CA ASP A 191 -1.17 11.86 12.42
C ASP A 191 0.14 12.63 12.15
N GLY A 192 0.17 13.44 11.10
CA GLY A 192 1.39 14.11 10.63
C GLY A 192 2.44 13.13 10.14
N THR A 193 2.03 12.00 9.55
CA THR A 193 2.95 11.02 8.95
C THR A 193 3.77 11.67 7.83
N VAL A 194 3.13 12.56 7.06
CA VAL A 194 3.76 13.46 6.10
C VAL A 194 3.25 14.89 6.29
N ALA A 195 3.91 15.86 5.68
CA ALA A 195 3.69 17.28 5.95
C ALA A 195 2.35 17.84 5.46
N ASN A 196 1.79 17.31 4.36
CA ASN A 196 0.58 17.83 3.74
C ASN A 196 -0.09 16.78 2.83
N ALA A 197 -1.28 17.11 2.30
CA ALA A 197 -2.06 16.22 1.45
C ALA A 197 -1.37 15.87 0.12
N ASP A 198 -0.66 16.82 -0.49
CA ASP A 198 0.06 16.58 -1.76
C ASP A 198 1.18 15.55 -1.58
N HIS A 199 1.84 15.54 -0.43
CA HIS A 199 2.83 14.53 -0.06
C HIS A 199 2.22 13.13 0.15
N VAL A 200 0.99 13.05 0.68
CA VAL A 200 0.24 11.79 0.71
C VAL A 200 -0.04 11.33 -0.71
N ASP A 201 -0.62 12.22 -1.53
CA ASP A 201 -1.01 11.88 -2.89
C ASP A 201 0.19 11.42 -3.73
N ALA A 202 1.28 12.18 -3.72
CA ALA A 202 2.51 11.84 -4.42
C ALA A 202 3.14 10.54 -3.88
N GLY A 203 3.20 10.37 -2.55
CA GLY A 203 3.76 9.16 -1.95
C GLY A 203 3.00 7.90 -2.34
N VAL A 204 1.67 7.96 -2.35
CA VAL A 204 0.85 6.81 -2.71
C VAL A 204 0.86 6.55 -4.23
N ILE A 205 0.88 7.59 -5.06
CA ILE A 205 1.04 7.44 -6.52
C ILE A 205 2.39 6.80 -6.85
N PHE A 206 3.50 7.37 -6.38
CA PHE A 206 4.84 6.91 -6.76
C PHE A 206 5.29 5.64 -6.01
N GLY A 207 4.67 5.33 -4.88
CA GLY A 207 4.96 4.14 -4.08
C GLY A 207 4.12 2.92 -4.46
N THR A 208 2.82 3.12 -4.75
CA THR A 208 1.88 2.01 -5.04
C THR A 208 1.41 1.96 -6.49
N GLY A 209 1.62 3.03 -7.25
CA GLY A 209 1.05 3.20 -8.59
C GLY A 209 -0.43 3.60 -8.58
N PHE A 210 -0.95 4.13 -7.47
CA PHE A 210 -2.36 4.53 -7.36
C PHE A 210 -2.82 5.35 -8.56
N ALA A 211 -3.87 4.87 -9.21
CA ALA A 211 -4.49 5.38 -10.44
C ALA A 211 -4.19 6.86 -10.74
N PRO A 212 -3.08 7.17 -11.47
CA PRO A 212 -2.55 8.54 -11.53
C PRO A 212 -3.51 9.54 -12.17
N PHE A 213 -4.35 9.08 -13.10
CA PHE A 213 -5.40 9.88 -13.73
C PHE A 213 -6.50 10.36 -12.76
N ARG A 214 -6.53 9.83 -11.54
CA ARG A 214 -7.41 10.28 -10.44
C ARG A 214 -6.77 11.35 -9.55
N GLY A 215 -5.48 11.65 -9.75
CA GLY A 215 -4.72 12.72 -9.06
C GLY A 215 -4.18 12.37 -7.68
N GLY A 216 -4.45 11.16 -7.16
CA GLY A 216 -4.03 10.70 -5.84
C GLY A 216 -5.21 10.34 -4.93
N PRO A 217 -5.00 9.58 -3.85
CA PRO A 217 -6.05 9.13 -2.94
C PRO A 217 -6.88 10.28 -2.33
N LEU A 218 -6.24 11.31 -1.76
CA LEU A 218 -6.94 12.40 -1.09
C LEU A 218 -7.60 13.34 -2.10
N HIS A 219 -6.94 13.60 -3.23
CA HIS A 219 -7.56 14.33 -4.33
C HIS A 219 -8.79 13.60 -4.89
N TYR A 220 -8.72 12.27 -5.06
CA TYR A 220 -9.85 11.44 -5.49
C TYR A 220 -11.02 11.51 -4.49
N ARG A 221 -10.73 11.39 -3.19
CA ARG A 221 -11.72 11.47 -2.11
C ARG A 221 -12.44 12.82 -2.11
N ARG A 222 -11.71 13.94 -2.16
CA ARG A 222 -12.30 15.29 -2.24
C ARG A 222 -13.30 15.42 -3.40
N ARG A 223 -12.98 14.85 -4.57
CA ARG A 223 -13.88 14.88 -5.74
C ARG A 223 -15.18 14.11 -5.50
N GLN A 224 -15.13 12.99 -4.77
CA GLN A 224 -16.33 12.23 -4.41
C GLN A 224 -17.25 13.06 -3.52
N ASP A 225 -16.71 13.75 -2.51
CA ASP A 225 -17.50 14.55 -1.57
C ASP A 225 -18.17 15.74 -2.26
N THR A 226 -17.44 16.43 -3.14
CA THR A 226 -17.99 17.54 -3.94
C THR A 226 -19.01 17.09 -4.98
N GLY A 227 -18.88 15.87 -5.49
CA GLY A 227 -19.83 15.28 -6.45
C GLY A 227 -21.11 14.77 -5.78
N GLY A 228 -21.02 14.29 -4.53
CA GLY A 228 -22.16 13.87 -3.72
C GLY A 228 -23.02 15.03 -3.24
N SER A 229 -22.42 16.20 -2.95
CA SER A 229 -23.17 17.39 -2.53
C SER A 229 -23.95 18.06 -3.67
N ALA A 230 -23.51 17.92 -4.93
CA ALA A 230 -24.22 18.47 -6.08
C ALA A 230 -25.46 17.63 -6.47
N SER A 231 -25.47 16.33 -6.14
CA SER A 231 -26.62 15.44 -6.40
C SER A 231 -27.74 15.57 -5.36
N ALA A 232 -27.44 16.03 -4.14
CA ALA A 232 -28.43 16.21 -3.08
C ALA A 232 -29.15 17.58 -3.14
N ALA A 233 -28.65 18.52 -3.94
CA ALA A 233 -29.28 19.83 -4.17
C ALA A 233 -30.20 19.86 -5.41
N ALA A 234 -30.38 18.73 -6.10
CA ALA A 234 -31.18 18.59 -7.31
C ALA A 234 -32.30 17.54 -7.21
N ALA A 235 -32.65 17.09 -6.01
CA ALA A 235 -33.82 16.26 -5.71
C ALA A 235 -34.75 17.02 -4.75
#